data_AF-A0A815WWH6-F1
#
_entry.id   AF-A0A815WWH6-F1
#
_cell.length_a   1.000
_cell.length_b   1.000
_cell.length_c   1.000
_cell.angle_alpha   90.00
_cell.angle_beta   90.00
_cell.angle_gamma   90.00
#
_symmetry.space_group_name_H-M   'P 1'
#
loop_
_entity.id
_entity.type
_entity.pdbx_description
1 polymer ?
#
loop_
_entity_poly.entity_id
_entity_poly.type
_entity_poly.pdbx_seq_one_letter_code
_entity_poly.pdbx_strand_id
1 'polypeptide(L)'
;MNRRKLSDDLYHQLKEEHEKLKSKYQDNPKIKLYRGQLMSMNEIEGLRQYQWRNFKVNNCLLSTSLNRNVALNFIKSSKQLVGLERVFFEINVDTAKENRPYGDISHLSYFHDEAEILFMIGMQFGMPEYDVTYDENDKVWIIKCSLDNVYVEERIDGSLKRIIKNCIRQYIDNYVIISRMSKDPTKLFTELMNVFPLEKEWIFAYKLFCQAMWNDMSTSISLYDEAIKIWLNYLKDDELNCSINIGNIYETIGGLYKYTKENDLAKKHFDLAISYLQAAIESSGTTTEHEKIQILDTMISICEWK
;
A
#
# COMPACT_ATOMS: atom_id res chain seq x y z
N MET A 1 -16.82 -8.78 15.05
CA MET A 1 -17.37 -7.50 14.54
C MET A 1 -17.80 -7.71 13.08
N ASN A 2 -18.98 -7.23 12.67
CA ASN A 2 -19.50 -7.47 11.31
C ASN A 2 -18.82 -6.49 10.31
N ARG A 3 -18.33 -6.95 9.14
CA ARG A 3 -17.48 -6.13 8.23
C ARG A 3 -18.17 -4.86 7.72
N ARG A 4 -19.50 -4.89 7.53
CA ARG A 4 -20.29 -3.69 7.22
C ARG A 4 -20.16 -2.64 8.32
N LYS A 5 -20.18 -3.07 9.58
CA LYS A 5 -20.04 -2.20 10.74
C LYS A 5 -18.70 -1.46 10.76
N LEU A 6 -17.58 -2.09 10.37
CA LEU A 6 -16.29 -1.40 10.33
C LEU A 6 -16.21 -0.33 9.24
N SER A 7 -16.74 -0.62 8.04
CA SER A 7 -16.83 0.37 6.98
C SER A 7 -17.74 1.53 7.37
N ASP A 8 -18.86 1.22 8.01
CA ASP A 8 -19.80 2.22 8.51
C ASP A 8 -19.16 3.05 9.64
N ASP A 9 -18.47 2.40 10.59
CA ASP A 9 -17.78 3.07 11.70
C ASP A 9 -16.65 3.99 11.19
N LEU A 10 -15.81 3.52 10.25
CA LEU A 10 -14.76 4.34 9.64
C LEU A 10 -15.36 5.50 8.83
N TYR A 11 -16.43 5.23 8.08
CA TYR A 11 -17.15 6.26 7.34
C TYR A 11 -17.71 7.33 8.27
N HIS A 12 -18.30 6.94 9.40
CA HIS A 12 -18.84 7.85 10.39
C HIS A 12 -17.73 8.69 11.05
N GLN A 13 -16.64 8.06 11.49
CA GLN A 13 -15.50 8.77 12.06
C GLN A 13 -14.90 9.77 11.08
N LEU A 14 -14.66 9.35 9.84
CA LEU A 14 -14.08 10.23 8.84
C LEU A 14 -15.06 11.33 8.42
N LYS A 15 -16.37 11.09 8.52
CA LYS A 15 -17.40 12.12 8.31
C LYS A 15 -17.36 13.18 9.41
N GLU A 16 -17.17 12.79 10.67
CA GLU A 16 -16.98 13.74 11.76
C GLU A 16 -15.73 14.61 11.55
N GLU A 17 -14.60 14.01 11.17
CA GLU A 17 -13.39 14.74 10.83
C GLU A 17 -13.54 15.65 9.61
N HIS A 18 -14.34 15.22 8.63
CA HIS A 18 -14.66 16.02 7.46
C HIS A 18 -15.45 17.28 7.82
N GLU A 19 -16.45 17.18 8.69
CA GLU A 19 -17.22 18.34 9.14
C GLU A 19 -16.37 19.32 9.97
N LYS A 20 -15.46 18.78 10.81
CA LYS A 20 -14.47 19.62 11.51
C LYS A 20 -13.56 20.34 10.52
N LEU A 21 -13.09 19.66 9.48
CA LEU A 21 -12.24 20.23 8.43
C LEU A 21 -12.97 21.31 7.62
N LYS A 22 -14.24 21.06 7.23
CA LYS A 22 -15.11 22.06 6.58
C LYS A 22 -15.22 23.32 7.42
N SER A 23 -15.50 23.16 8.72
CA SER A 23 -15.62 24.27 9.66
C SER A 23 -14.31 25.05 9.80
N LYS A 24 -13.17 24.35 9.89
CA LYS A 24 -11.83 24.95 9.98
C LYS A 24 -11.46 25.81 8.76
N TYR A 25 -11.95 25.46 7.58
CA TYR A 25 -11.64 26.15 6.32
C TYR A 25 -12.86 26.90 5.74
N GLN A 26 -13.85 27.24 6.56
CA GLN A 26 -15.08 27.88 6.09
C GLN A 26 -14.85 29.20 5.35
N ASP A 27 -13.90 30.03 5.83
CA ASP A 27 -13.59 31.34 5.23
C ASP A 27 -12.73 31.24 3.95
N ASN A 28 -11.95 30.15 3.82
CA ASN A 28 -11.14 29.87 2.64
C ASN A 28 -11.13 28.36 2.37
N PRO A 29 -12.13 27.85 1.63
CA PRO A 29 -12.35 26.41 1.48
C PRO A 29 -11.35 25.74 0.54
N LYS A 30 -10.44 26.50 -0.07
CA LYS A 30 -9.45 25.97 -1.01
C LYS A 30 -8.19 25.58 -0.27
N ILE A 31 -7.95 24.27 -0.19
CA ILE A 31 -6.72 23.71 0.36
C ILE A 31 -5.94 22.99 -0.73
N LYS A 32 -4.61 22.94 -0.57
CA LYS A 32 -3.71 22.17 -1.43
C LYS A 32 -3.07 21.06 -0.59
N LEU A 33 -3.14 19.84 -1.11
CA LEU A 33 -2.63 18.63 -0.48
C LEU A 33 -1.57 17.99 -1.37
N TYR A 34 -0.71 17.19 -0.75
CA TYR A 34 0.46 16.63 -1.39
C TYR A 34 0.58 15.13 -1.11
N ARG A 35 1.02 14.37 -2.11
CA ARG A 35 1.33 12.94 -1.96
C ARG A 35 2.47 12.55 -2.88
N GLY A 36 3.48 11.89 -2.30
CA GLY A 36 4.55 11.24 -3.06
C GLY A 36 4.25 9.75 -3.26
N GLN A 37 4.48 9.21 -4.46
CA GLN A 37 4.43 7.77 -4.72
C GLN A 37 5.27 7.38 -5.94
N LEU A 38 5.57 6.10 -6.08
CA LEU A 38 6.18 5.55 -7.30
C LEU A 38 5.08 5.16 -8.30
N MET A 39 5.32 5.40 -9.59
CA MET A 39 4.44 4.97 -10.68
C MET A 39 5.25 4.50 -11.88
N SER A 40 4.70 3.61 -12.68
CA SER A 40 5.33 3.20 -13.93
C SER A 40 5.26 4.32 -14.97
N MET A 41 6.22 4.34 -15.91
CA MET A 41 6.21 5.30 -17.00
C MET A 41 4.95 5.19 -17.86
N ASN A 42 4.42 3.97 -18.03
CA ASN A 42 3.18 3.74 -18.76
C ASN A 42 1.98 4.42 -18.09
N GLU A 43 1.90 4.39 -16.76
CA GLU A 43 0.83 5.06 -16.02
C GLU A 43 0.95 6.58 -16.12
N ILE A 44 2.18 7.12 -16.04
CA ILE A 44 2.45 8.56 -16.21
C ILE A 44 2.05 9.00 -17.63
N GLU A 45 2.39 8.19 -18.63
CA GLU A 45 2.08 8.48 -20.04
C GLU A 45 0.58 8.39 -20.31
N GLY A 46 -0.12 7.45 -19.67
CA GLY A 46 -1.58 7.37 -19.71
C GLY A 46 -2.26 8.64 -19.20
N LEU A 47 -1.72 9.23 -18.11
CA LEU A 47 -2.18 10.52 -17.57
C LEU A 47 -1.81 11.69 -18.50
N ARG A 48 -0.60 11.67 -19.08
CA ARG A 48 -0.09 12.75 -19.94
C ARG A 48 -0.78 12.79 -21.31
N GLN A 49 -1.10 11.64 -21.91
CA GLN A 49 -1.66 11.51 -23.25
C GLN A 49 -3.20 11.60 -23.29
N TYR A 50 -3.82 12.14 -22.24
CA TYR A 50 -5.28 12.31 -22.12
C TYR A 50 -6.11 11.03 -22.16
N GLN A 51 -5.49 9.85 -22.06
CA GLN A 51 -6.24 8.61 -21.95
C GLN A 51 -7.02 8.59 -20.63
N TRP A 52 -6.46 9.18 -19.57
CA TRP A 52 -7.06 9.24 -18.25
C TRP A 52 -7.21 10.68 -17.76
N ARG A 53 -8.38 11.29 -18.01
CA ARG A 53 -8.70 12.64 -17.53
C ARG A 53 -9.03 12.68 -16.04
N ASN A 54 -9.44 11.54 -15.49
CA ASN A 54 -9.76 11.37 -14.09
C ASN A 54 -9.15 10.06 -13.59
N PHE A 55 -8.77 9.99 -12.32
CA PHE A 55 -8.44 8.73 -11.65
C PHE A 55 -9.25 8.57 -10.38
N LYS A 56 -9.48 7.32 -9.99
CA LYS A 56 -10.30 6.97 -8.82
C LYS A 56 -9.49 6.17 -7.82
N VAL A 57 -9.65 6.49 -6.55
CA VAL A 57 -9.10 5.71 -5.45
C VAL A 57 -9.96 4.46 -5.30
N ASN A 58 -9.43 3.31 -5.72
CA ASN A 58 -10.21 2.06 -5.85
C ASN A 58 -9.83 0.95 -4.86
N ASN A 59 -8.69 1.04 -4.18
CA ASN A 59 -8.08 -0.13 -3.53
C ASN A 59 -7.64 0.07 -2.07
N CYS A 60 -7.58 1.31 -1.55
CA CYS A 60 -7.40 1.62 -0.13
C CYS A 60 -7.82 3.08 0.13
N LEU A 61 -7.69 3.54 1.38
CA LEU A 61 -7.74 4.96 1.72
C LEU A 61 -6.55 5.68 1.08
N LEU A 62 -6.73 6.93 0.70
CA LEU A 62 -5.67 7.75 0.12
C LEU A 62 -5.16 8.73 1.17
N SER A 63 -3.95 8.48 1.67
CA SER A 63 -3.25 9.37 2.60
C SER A 63 -2.54 10.50 1.85
N THR A 64 -2.67 11.72 2.35
CA THR A 64 -2.08 12.94 1.80
C THR A 64 -1.63 13.85 2.93
N SER A 65 -0.78 14.82 2.64
CA SER A 65 -0.26 15.77 3.63
C SER A 65 -0.57 17.20 3.22
N LEU A 66 -0.88 18.07 4.18
CA LEU A 66 -0.88 19.53 3.99
C LEU A 66 0.56 20.09 3.84
N ASN A 67 1.57 19.33 4.25
CA ASN A 67 2.96 19.74 4.23
C ASN A 67 3.69 19.17 2.99
N ARG A 68 3.97 20.06 2.03
CA ARG A 68 4.69 19.72 0.78
C ARG A 68 6.00 18.97 1.05
N ASN A 69 6.78 19.43 2.02
CA ASN A 69 8.12 18.88 2.28
C ASN A 69 8.06 17.48 2.88
N VAL A 70 7.06 17.20 3.72
CA VAL A 70 6.83 15.85 4.26
C VAL A 70 6.55 14.88 3.11
N ALA A 71 5.58 15.19 2.25
CA ALA A 71 5.23 14.35 1.11
C ALA A 71 6.42 14.16 0.14
N LEU A 72 7.23 15.20 -0.07
CA LEU A 72 8.40 15.13 -0.92
C LEU A 72 9.52 14.27 -0.30
N ASN A 73 9.74 14.38 1.00
CA ASN A 73 10.71 13.56 1.72
C ASN A 73 10.34 12.08 1.68
N PHE A 74 9.05 11.75 1.80
CA PHE A 74 8.55 10.37 1.63
C PHE A 74 8.93 9.80 0.28
N ILE A 75 8.74 10.55 -0.81
CA ILE A 75 9.11 10.01 -2.12
C ILE A 75 10.62 9.99 -2.31
N LYS A 76 11.38 10.97 -1.81
CA LYS A 76 12.85 11.03 -1.94
C LYS A 76 13.56 9.93 -1.14
N SER A 77 13.00 9.48 -0.03
CA SER A 77 13.53 8.37 0.76
C SER A 77 13.22 6.99 0.15
N SER A 78 12.29 6.91 -0.81
CA SER A 78 11.98 5.65 -1.48
C SER A 78 13.18 5.13 -2.29
N LYS A 79 13.37 3.81 -2.26
CA LYS A 79 14.36 3.11 -3.08
C LYS A 79 13.94 3.26 -4.54
N GLN A 80 14.84 3.75 -5.40
CA GLN A 80 14.58 3.80 -6.83
C GLN A 80 14.53 2.36 -7.36
N LEU A 81 13.41 1.99 -7.96
CA LEU A 81 13.18 0.69 -8.57
C LEU A 81 13.22 0.83 -10.08
N VAL A 82 13.68 -0.20 -10.78
CA VAL A 82 13.86 -0.13 -12.23
C VAL A 82 12.48 -0.06 -12.89
N GLY A 83 12.28 0.89 -13.81
CA GLY A 83 11.00 1.07 -14.50
C GLY A 83 9.93 1.82 -13.70
N LEU A 84 10.26 2.29 -12.49
CA LEU A 84 9.39 3.17 -11.69
C LEU A 84 9.99 4.56 -11.55
N GLU A 85 9.12 5.55 -11.71
CA GLU A 85 9.44 6.96 -11.60
C GLU A 85 8.85 7.55 -10.32
N ARG A 86 9.52 8.57 -9.78
CA ARG A 86 9.03 9.32 -8.62
C ARG A 86 7.96 10.29 -9.07
N VAL A 87 6.76 10.16 -8.51
CA VAL A 87 5.61 11.02 -8.79
C VAL A 87 5.21 11.78 -7.55
N PHE A 88 4.88 13.06 -7.75
CA PHE A 88 4.44 13.98 -6.74
C PHE A 88 3.10 14.60 -7.15
N PHE A 89 2.05 14.28 -6.39
CA PHE A 89 0.73 14.82 -6.62
C PHE A 89 0.56 16.15 -5.89
N GLU A 90 0.04 17.15 -6.61
CA GLU A 90 -0.51 18.39 -6.05
C GLU A 90 -2.02 18.38 -6.24
N ILE A 91 -2.74 18.21 -5.14
CA ILE A 91 -4.18 17.98 -5.15
C ILE A 91 -4.87 19.24 -4.62
N ASN A 92 -5.63 19.92 -5.48
CA ASN A 92 -6.47 21.03 -5.06
C ASN A 92 -7.83 20.50 -4.57
N VAL A 93 -8.25 20.97 -3.40
CA VAL A 93 -9.49 20.52 -2.77
C VAL A 93 -10.30 21.73 -2.37
N ASP A 94 -11.60 21.68 -2.68
CA ASP A 94 -12.58 22.66 -2.25
C ASP A 94 -13.43 22.01 -1.14
N THR A 95 -13.14 22.38 0.12
CA THR A 95 -13.80 21.82 1.29
C THR A 95 -15.27 22.19 1.38
N ALA A 96 -15.71 23.27 0.72
CA ALA A 96 -17.11 23.67 0.71
C ALA A 96 -17.98 22.74 -0.16
N LYS A 97 -17.39 21.95 -1.05
CA LYS A 97 -18.13 20.99 -1.86
C LYS A 97 -18.54 19.78 -1.03
N GLU A 98 -19.79 19.36 -1.19
CA GLU A 98 -20.23 18.05 -0.71
C GLU A 98 -19.48 16.96 -1.45
N ASN A 99 -18.75 16.13 -0.70
CA ASN A 99 -17.96 15.03 -1.22
C ASN A 99 -18.18 13.82 -0.30
N ARG A 100 -17.65 12.65 -0.69
CA ARG A 100 -17.45 11.58 0.29
C ARG A 100 -16.57 12.09 1.46
N PRO A 101 -16.57 11.44 2.63
CA PRO A 101 -15.77 11.90 3.74
C PRO A 101 -14.25 11.86 3.47
N TYR A 102 -13.56 12.87 3.98
CA TYR A 102 -12.11 12.94 4.13
C TYR A 102 -11.80 13.88 5.29
N GLY A 103 -10.75 13.64 6.06
CA GLY A 103 -10.55 14.36 7.31
C GLY A 103 -9.10 14.51 7.72
N ASP A 104 -8.85 15.48 8.59
CA ASP A 104 -7.56 15.74 9.22
C ASP A 104 -7.35 14.76 10.38
N ILE A 105 -6.52 13.75 10.15
CA ILE A 105 -6.23 12.70 11.14
C ILE A 105 -4.90 12.93 11.86
N SER A 106 -4.31 14.12 11.73
CA SER A 106 -3.02 14.46 12.36
C SER A 106 -3.04 14.27 13.87
N HIS A 107 -4.20 14.45 14.50
CA HIS A 107 -4.40 14.26 15.93
C HIS A 107 -4.49 12.77 16.37
N LEU A 108 -4.62 11.85 15.41
CA LEU A 108 -4.61 10.40 15.62
C LEU A 108 -3.28 9.76 15.20
N SER A 109 -2.51 10.45 14.35
CA SER A 109 -1.23 9.96 13.85
C SER A 109 -0.14 10.04 14.93
N TYR A 110 0.75 9.05 14.94
CA TYR A 110 1.97 9.12 15.73
C TYR A 110 2.85 10.31 15.31
N PHE A 111 2.80 10.66 14.02
CA PHE A 111 3.56 11.75 13.39
C PHE A 111 2.66 12.96 13.15
N HIS A 112 2.32 13.68 14.21
CA HIS A 112 1.43 14.84 14.19
C HIS A 112 1.86 15.94 13.18
N ASP A 113 3.17 16.07 12.95
CA ASP A 113 3.75 17.08 12.03
C ASP A 113 3.53 16.75 10.54
N GLU A 114 3.04 15.54 10.22
CA GLU A 114 2.72 15.16 8.84
C GLU A 114 1.48 15.88 8.31
N ALA A 115 0.65 16.46 9.20
CA ALA A 115 -0.55 17.19 8.82
C ALA A 115 -1.43 16.37 7.84
N GLU A 116 -1.69 15.11 8.20
CA GLU A 116 -2.28 14.09 7.33
C GLU A 116 -3.78 14.33 7.10
N ILE A 117 -4.16 14.41 5.82
CA ILE A 117 -5.55 14.36 5.37
C ILE A 117 -5.80 13.00 4.71
N LEU A 118 -6.74 12.23 5.26
CA LEU A 118 -7.08 10.90 4.79
C LEU A 118 -8.39 10.91 4.00
N PHE A 119 -8.37 10.39 2.78
CA PHE A 119 -9.53 10.29 1.91
C PHE A 119 -10.18 8.91 1.97
N MET A 120 -11.52 8.89 2.03
CA MET A 120 -12.30 7.67 1.87
C MET A 120 -12.10 7.09 0.46
N ILE A 121 -12.32 5.78 0.32
CA ILE A 121 -12.35 5.16 -0.99
C ILE A 121 -13.43 5.76 -1.90
N GLY A 122 -13.18 5.72 -3.20
CA GLY A 122 -14.13 6.03 -4.26
C GLY A 122 -14.14 7.51 -4.60
N MET A 123 -13.24 8.26 -3.97
CA MET A 123 -12.87 9.60 -4.36
C MET A 123 -12.30 9.59 -5.77
N GLN A 124 -12.74 10.56 -6.55
CA GLN A 124 -12.30 10.78 -7.91
C GLN A 124 -11.55 12.09 -7.99
N PHE A 125 -10.46 12.09 -8.75
CA PHE A 125 -9.62 13.25 -8.96
C PHE A 125 -9.58 13.55 -10.44
N GLY A 126 -9.99 14.76 -10.81
CA GLY A 126 -9.98 15.25 -12.18
C GLY A 126 -8.70 16.02 -12.47
N MET A 127 -8.20 15.89 -13.70
CA MET A 127 -7.01 16.56 -14.19
C MET A 127 -7.37 17.52 -15.34
N PRO A 128 -7.02 18.81 -15.22
CA PRO A 128 -7.02 19.73 -16.34
C PRO A 128 -6.10 19.27 -17.48
N GLU A 129 -6.40 19.77 -18.68
CA GLU A 129 -5.49 19.66 -19.83
C GLU A 129 -4.16 20.34 -19.44
N TYR A 130 -3.02 19.62 -19.49
CA TYR A 130 -1.63 20.10 -19.22
C TYR A 130 -1.06 20.05 -17.79
N ASP A 131 -1.58 19.18 -16.91
CA ASP A 131 -1.16 19.16 -15.49
C ASP A 131 -0.15 18.06 -15.10
N VAL A 132 0.56 17.48 -16.08
CA VAL A 132 1.69 16.56 -15.84
C VAL A 132 2.99 17.19 -16.36
N THR A 133 3.93 17.45 -15.45
CA THR A 133 5.22 18.10 -15.77
C THR A 133 6.36 17.44 -15.01
N TYR A 134 7.57 17.42 -15.57
CA TYR A 134 8.75 16.97 -14.84
C TYR A 134 9.46 18.15 -14.16
N ASP A 135 9.80 18.01 -12.88
CA ASP A 135 10.60 18.97 -12.12
C ASP A 135 12.05 18.48 -12.06
N GLU A 136 12.93 19.18 -12.76
CA GLU A 136 14.37 18.89 -12.82
C GLU A 136 15.09 19.07 -11.48
N ASN A 137 14.60 19.95 -10.60
CA ASN A 137 15.25 20.22 -9.31
C ASN A 137 15.01 19.08 -8.34
N ASP A 138 13.74 18.69 -8.22
CA ASP A 138 13.31 17.63 -7.31
C ASP A 138 13.45 16.23 -7.93
N LYS A 139 13.67 16.15 -9.26
CA LYS A 139 13.74 14.92 -10.07
C LYS A 139 12.48 14.06 -9.93
N VAL A 140 11.32 14.70 -10.03
CA VAL A 140 10.01 14.07 -9.87
C VAL A 140 9.05 14.51 -10.96
N TRP A 141 8.14 13.64 -11.35
CA TRP A 141 6.96 14.00 -12.13
C TRP A 141 5.93 14.64 -11.21
N ILE A 142 5.55 15.89 -11.49
CA ILE A 142 4.49 16.60 -10.82
C ILE A 142 3.17 16.34 -11.55
N ILE A 143 2.17 15.87 -10.82
CA ILE A 143 0.81 15.66 -11.31
C ILE A 143 -0.12 16.56 -10.52
N LYS A 144 -0.68 17.57 -11.18
CA LYS A 144 -1.69 18.45 -10.60
C LYS A 144 -3.08 17.87 -10.87
N CYS A 145 -3.90 17.82 -9.85
CA CYS A 145 -5.28 17.39 -9.98
C CYS A 145 -6.17 18.11 -8.98
N SER A 146 -7.48 17.93 -9.12
CA SER A 146 -8.47 18.45 -8.18
C SER A 146 -9.43 17.36 -7.76
N LEU A 147 -9.88 17.39 -6.50
CA LEU A 147 -10.95 16.51 -6.06
C LEU A 147 -12.23 16.83 -6.86
N ASP A 148 -12.76 15.82 -7.55
CA ASP A 148 -13.92 15.93 -8.43
C ASP A 148 -15.13 15.19 -7.83
N ASN A 149 -16.30 15.80 -7.99
CA ASN A 149 -17.50 15.53 -7.19
C ASN A 149 -18.33 14.33 -7.69
N VAL A 150 -17.70 13.30 -8.26
CA VAL A 150 -18.47 12.20 -8.83
C VAL A 150 -18.83 11.21 -7.72
N TYR A 151 -19.97 11.47 -7.08
CA TYR A 151 -20.63 10.54 -6.18
C TYR A 151 -21.10 9.30 -6.96
N VAL A 152 -20.23 8.30 -7.12
CA VAL A 152 -20.65 6.98 -7.62
C VAL A 152 -21.05 6.16 -6.42
N GLU A 153 -22.33 5.84 -6.26
CA GLU A 153 -22.85 4.94 -5.23
C GLU A 153 -22.48 3.47 -5.58
N GLU A 154 -21.20 3.16 -5.60
CA GLU A 154 -20.75 1.77 -5.81
C GLU A 154 -20.87 1.00 -4.50
N ARG A 155 -21.65 -0.08 -4.52
CA ARG A 155 -21.77 -1.05 -3.43
C ARG A 155 -20.40 -1.57 -3.05
N ILE A 156 -19.99 -1.21 -1.85
CA ILE A 156 -18.75 -1.54 -1.16
C ILE A 156 -18.77 -3.01 -0.68
N ASP A 157 -19.21 -3.98 -1.49
CA ASP A 157 -19.40 -5.37 -1.01
C ASP A 157 -18.21 -6.29 -1.39
N GLY A 158 -17.73 -6.24 -2.65
CA GLY A 158 -16.54 -6.97 -3.08
C GLY A 158 -15.23 -6.18 -2.95
N SER A 159 -15.27 -4.88 -3.26
CA SER A 159 -14.10 -3.99 -3.18
C SER A 159 -13.62 -3.82 -1.74
N LEU A 160 -14.53 -3.75 -0.76
CA LEU A 160 -14.22 -3.52 0.67
C LEU A 160 -13.30 -4.56 1.28
N LYS A 161 -13.52 -5.84 0.94
CA LYS A 161 -12.72 -6.90 1.52
C LYS A 161 -11.28 -6.82 1.02
N ARG A 162 -11.11 -6.62 -0.29
CA ARG A 162 -9.80 -6.33 -0.91
C ARG A 162 -9.15 -5.08 -0.31
N ILE A 163 -9.94 -4.03 -0.04
CA ILE A 163 -9.46 -2.79 0.59
C ILE A 163 -8.98 -3.02 2.01
N ILE A 164 -9.78 -3.67 2.86
CA ILE A 164 -9.42 -3.95 4.25
C ILE A 164 -8.13 -4.77 4.27
N LYS A 165 -8.06 -5.83 3.46
CA LYS A 165 -6.88 -6.68 3.32
C LYS A 165 -5.65 -5.87 2.84
N ASN A 166 -5.80 -5.01 1.84
CA ASN A 166 -4.73 -4.16 1.33
C ASN A 166 -4.28 -3.08 2.32
N CYS A 167 -5.20 -2.49 3.09
CA CYS A 167 -4.87 -1.50 4.09
C CYS A 167 -4.21 -2.17 5.31
N ILE A 168 -4.64 -3.37 5.72
CA ILE A 168 -3.94 -4.18 6.74
C ILE A 168 -2.53 -4.51 6.26
N ARG A 169 -2.37 -4.99 5.01
CA ARG A 169 -1.06 -5.28 4.42
C ARG A 169 -0.15 -4.04 4.45
N GLN A 170 -0.60 -2.91 3.90
CA GLN A 170 0.20 -1.68 3.90
C GLN A 170 0.53 -1.18 5.30
N TYR A 171 -0.42 -1.27 6.24
CA TYR A 171 -0.18 -0.90 7.64
C TYR A 171 0.89 -1.80 8.27
N ILE A 172 0.83 -3.11 8.02
CA ILE A 172 1.86 -4.07 8.47
C ILE A 172 3.19 -3.77 7.80
N ASP A 173 3.24 -3.57 6.49
CA ASP A 173 4.48 -3.32 5.75
C ASP A 173 5.17 -2.03 6.25
N ASN A 174 4.40 -0.95 6.41
CA ASN A 174 4.88 0.31 6.99
C ASN A 174 5.32 0.11 8.45
N TYR A 175 4.54 -0.62 9.25
CA TYR A 175 4.92 -0.93 10.62
C TYR A 175 6.19 -1.77 10.67
N VAL A 176 6.41 -2.75 9.79
CA VAL A 176 7.63 -3.57 9.72
C VAL A 176 8.84 -2.72 9.33
N ILE A 177 8.68 -1.80 8.38
CA ILE A 177 9.72 -0.84 8.01
C ILE A 177 10.09 0.06 9.20
N ILE A 178 9.10 0.56 9.95
CA ILE A 178 9.30 1.44 11.12
C ILE A 178 9.80 0.65 12.34
N SER A 179 9.29 -0.56 12.57
CA SER A 179 9.62 -1.49 13.67
C SER A 179 10.86 -2.34 13.43
N ARG A 180 11.57 -2.14 12.31
CA ARG A 180 13.03 -2.37 12.29
C ARG A 180 13.77 -1.63 13.43
N MET A 181 13.07 -0.75 14.15
CA MET A 181 13.48 -0.08 15.38
C MET A 181 12.87 -0.64 16.69
N SER A 182 11.91 -1.59 16.69
CA SER A 182 11.30 -2.16 17.92
C SER A 182 11.10 -3.69 17.85
N LYS A 183 11.48 -4.39 18.93
CA LYS A 183 11.73 -5.85 18.92
C LYS A 183 10.50 -6.78 18.99
N ASP A 184 9.27 -6.28 19.09
CA ASP A 184 8.11 -7.18 19.22
C ASP A 184 6.83 -6.66 18.55
N PRO A 185 6.43 -7.21 17.39
CA PRO A 185 5.20 -6.83 16.73
C PRO A 185 3.94 -7.50 17.34
N THR A 186 4.08 -8.31 18.40
CA THR A 186 2.99 -9.13 18.96
C THR A 186 1.79 -8.32 19.40
N LYS A 187 1.99 -7.15 20.01
CA LYS A 187 0.88 -6.28 20.44
C LYS A 187 0.04 -5.84 19.26
N LEU A 188 0.69 -5.35 18.19
CA LEU A 188 -0.01 -4.91 16.99
C LEU A 188 -0.82 -6.05 16.38
N PHE A 189 -0.19 -7.22 16.16
CA PHE A 189 -0.89 -8.34 15.55
C PHE A 189 -2.05 -8.84 16.40
N THR A 190 -1.94 -8.78 17.73
CA THR A 190 -3.04 -9.10 18.64
C THR A 190 -4.22 -8.14 18.46
N GLU A 191 -3.94 -6.83 18.39
CA GLU A 191 -4.97 -5.81 18.13
C GLU A 191 -5.61 -6.00 16.75
N LEU A 192 -4.81 -6.22 15.70
CA LEU A 192 -5.31 -6.47 14.35
C LEU A 192 -6.21 -7.70 14.29
N MET A 193 -5.82 -8.83 14.89
CA MET A 193 -6.65 -10.05 14.91
C MET A 193 -7.96 -9.84 15.70
N ASN A 194 -7.96 -8.99 16.73
CA ASN A 194 -9.18 -8.65 17.47
C ASN A 194 -10.13 -7.78 16.64
N VAL A 195 -9.59 -6.82 15.88
CA VAL A 195 -10.36 -5.94 14.99
C VAL A 195 -10.86 -6.70 13.76
N PHE A 196 -10.06 -7.62 13.22
CA PHE A 196 -10.30 -8.38 12.00
C PHE A 196 -10.37 -9.90 12.25
N PRO A 197 -11.39 -10.40 12.99
CA PRO A 197 -11.45 -11.79 13.40
C PRO A 197 -11.67 -12.77 12.25
N LEU A 198 -12.15 -12.29 11.09
CA LEU A 198 -12.37 -13.12 9.90
C LEU A 198 -11.09 -13.31 9.08
N GLU A 199 -10.14 -12.40 9.20
CA GLU A 199 -8.82 -12.43 8.57
C GLU A 199 -7.74 -12.94 9.52
N LYS A 200 -8.13 -13.38 10.73
CA LYS A 200 -7.20 -13.71 11.83
C LYS A 200 -6.07 -14.66 11.42
N GLU A 201 -6.37 -15.66 10.60
CA GLU A 201 -5.38 -16.66 10.17
C GLU A 201 -4.39 -16.05 9.18
N TRP A 202 -4.89 -15.27 8.22
CA TRP A 202 -4.04 -14.54 7.28
C TRP A 202 -3.16 -13.50 7.99
N ILE A 203 -3.71 -12.77 8.97
CA ILE A 203 -2.95 -11.83 9.83
C ILE A 203 -1.92 -12.58 10.67
N PHE A 204 -2.27 -13.75 11.19
CA PHE A 204 -1.36 -14.60 11.96
C PHE A 204 -0.18 -15.08 11.10
N ALA A 205 -0.40 -15.44 9.83
CA ALA A 205 0.69 -15.76 8.91
C ALA A 205 1.64 -14.56 8.68
N TYR A 206 1.12 -13.34 8.57
CA TYR A 206 1.96 -12.13 8.55
C TYR A 206 2.75 -11.95 9.85
N LYS A 207 2.16 -12.25 11.01
CA LYS A 207 2.87 -12.21 12.29
C LYS A 207 4.07 -13.16 12.30
N LEU A 208 3.86 -14.40 11.87
CA LEU A 208 4.92 -15.42 11.77
C LEU A 208 6.04 -14.96 10.85
N PHE A 209 5.69 -14.44 9.67
CA PHE A 209 6.64 -13.85 8.72
C PHE A 209 7.49 -12.75 9.37
N CYS A 210 6.88 -11.81 10.10
CA CYS A 210 7.59 -10.72 10.74
C CYS A 210 8.48 -11.21 11.89
N GLN A 211 8.01 -12.18 12.68
CA GLN A 211 8.77 -12.77 13.78
C GLN A 211 10.01 -13.52 13.26
N ALA A 212 9.91 -14.19 12.13
CA ALA A 212 11.03 -14.90 11.51
C ALA A 212 12.22 -13.98 11.18
N MET A 213 11.99 -12.69 10.91
CA MET A 213 13.07 -11.74 10.60
C MET A 213 14.05 -11.46 11.76
N TRP A 214 13.68 -11.83 13.00
CA TRP A 214 14.42 -11.49 14.22
C TRP A 214 14.95 -12.70 14.99
N ASN A 215 14.81 -13.90 14.43
CA ASN A 215 15.21 -15.14 15.10
C ASN A 215 16.49 -15.72 14.49
N ASP A 216 17.03 -16.77 15.12
CA ASP A 216 18.09 -17.57 14.51
C ASP A 216 17.56 -18.27 13.24
N MET A 217 18.47 -18.71 12.37
CA MET A 217 18.10 -19.29 11.08
C MET A 217 17.12 -20.48 11.20
N SER A 218 17.32 -21.37 12.17
CA SER A 218 16.49 -22.58 12.31
C SER A 218 15.05 -22.21 12.70
N THR A 219 14.92 -21.33 13.68
CA THR A 219 13.62 -20.79 14.12
C THR A 219 12.96 -19.97 13.02
N SER A 220 13.75 -19.16 12.29
CA SER A 220 13.25 -18.34 11.17
C SER A 220 12.62 -19.19 10.08
N ILE A 221 13.33 -20.24 9.64
CA ILE A 221 12.82 -21.18 8.62
C ILE A 221 11.55 -21.87 9.12
N SER A 222 11.52 -22.33 10.37
CA SER A 222 10.31 -22.96 10.93
C SER A 222 9.10 -22.02 10.94
N LEU A 223 9.29 -20.75 11.30
CA LEU A 223 8.22 -19.74 11.31
C LEU A 223 7.76 -19.42 9.87
N TYR A 224 8.69 -19.32 8.93
CA TYR A 224 8.38 -19.15 7.52
C TYR A 224 7.58 -20.31 6.94
N ASP A 225 7.95 -21.56 7.25
CA ASP A 225 7.20 -22.75 6.82
C ASP A 225 5.77 -22.75 7.36
N GLU A 226 5.57 -22.32 8.61
CA GLU A 226 4.23 -22.19 9.19
C GLU A 226 3.40 -21.08 8.52
N ALA A 227 4.01 -19.94 8.22
CA ALA A 227 3.36 -18.86 7.46
C ALA A 227 2.95 -19.33 6.05
N ILE A 228 3.85 -20.05 5.34
CA ILE A 228 3.57 -20.62 4.02
C ILE A 228 2.37 -21.57 4.10
N LYS A 229 2.34 -22.50 5.06
CA LYS A 229 1.23 -23.46 5.23
C LYS A 229 -0.12 -22.77 5.33
N ILE A 230 -0.18 -21.64 6.02
CA ILE A 230 -1.42 -20.86 6.14
C ILE A 230 -1.74 -20.19 4.81
N TRP A 231 -0.81 -19.44 4.22
CA TRP A 231 -1.06 -18.70 2.97
C TRP A 231 -1.36 -19.59 1.76
N LEU A 232 -0.91 -20.84 1.74
CA LEU A 232 -1.29 -21.82 0.73
C LEU A 232 -2.82 -22.01 0.66
N ASN A 233 -3.52 -21.93 1.79
CA ASN A 233 -4.98 -22.03 1.83
C ASN A 233 -5.69 -20.81 1.20
N TYR A 234 -4.97 -19.70 1.00
CA TYR A 234 -5.48 -18.45 0.45
C TYR A 234 -5.08 -18.24 -1.02
N LEU A 235 -4.42 -19.20 -1.69
CA LEU A 235 -4.02 -19.07 -3.09
C LEU A 235 -5.18 -18.88 -4.08
N LYS A 236 -6.38 -19.33 -3.72
CA LYS A 236 -7.61 -19.19 -4.53
C LYS A 236 -8.46 -17.99 -4.13
N ASP A 237 -8.00 -17.20 -3.16
CA ASP A 237 -8.69 -15.98 -2.73
C ASP A 237 -8.53 -14.92 -3.83
N ASP A 238 -9.66 -14.45 -4.37
CA ASP A 238 -9.72 -13.46 -5.45
C ASP A 238 -9.43 -12.03 -4.97
N GLU A 239 -9.23 -11.85 -3.66
CA GLU A 239 -8.95 -10.56 -3.02
C GLU A 239 -7.51 -10.47 -2.49
N LEU A 240 -6.80 -11.59 -2.37
CA LEU A 240 -5.43 -11.68 -1.85
C LEU A 240 -4.50 -12.36 -2.84
N ASN A 241 -3.43 -11.67 -3.22
CA ASN A 241 -2.34 -12.33 -3.94
C ASN A 241 -1.30 -12.90 -2.98
N CYS A 242 -1.64 -13.99 -2.30
CA CYS A 242 -0.73 -14.68 -1.38
C CYS A 242 0.50 -15.29 -2.08
N SER A 243 0.47 -15.45 -3.41
CA SER A 243 1.63 -15.94 -4.17
C SER A 243 2.82 -14.98 -4.05
N ILE A 244 2.59 -13.67 -3.93
CA ILE A 244 3.66 -12.68 -3.67
C ILE A 244 4.32 -12.96 -2.32
N ASN A 245 3.50 -13.12 -1.28
CA ASN A 245 3.98 -13.36 0.08
C ASN A 245 4.77 -14.67 0.21
N ILE A 246 4.27 -15.74 -0.41
CA ILE A 246 4.93 -17.04 -0.43
C ILE A 246 6.25 -16.95 -1.22
N GLY A 247 6.24 -16.28 -2.38
CA GLY A 247 7.43 -16.05 -3.20
C GLY A 247 8.54 -15.31 -2.43
N ASN A 248 8.18 -14.24 -1.72
CA ASN A 248 9.11 -13.46 -0.89
C ASN A 248 9.71 -14.29 0.26
N ILE A 249 8.92 -15.14 0.92
CA ILE A 249 9.45 -16.05 1.94
C ILE A 249 10.50 -16.99 1.33
N TYR A 250 10.20 -17.61 0.19
CA TYR A 250 11.13 -18.53 -0.46
C TYR A 250 12.41 -17.84 -0.92
N GLU A 251 12.33 -16.58 -1.37
CA GLU A 251 13.50 -15.76 -1.67
C GLU A 251 14.36 -15.57 -0.41
N THR A 252 13.74 -15.22 0.72
CA THR A 252 14.44 -14.99 1.98
C THR A 252 15.08 -16.27 2.52
N ILE A 253 14.38 -17.42 2.49
CA ILE A 253 14.96 -18.72 2.87
C ILE A 253 16.12 -19.09 1.94
N GLY A 254 15.97 -18.86 0.63
CA GLY A 254 17.06 -19.08 -0.34
C GLY A 254 18.30 -18.27 -0.01
N GLY A 255 18.13 -17.00 0.37
CA GLY A 255 19.20 -16.13 0.84
C GLY A 255 19.90 -16.65 2.11
N LEU A 256 19.13 -17.16 3.08
CA LEU A 256 19.69 -17.78 4.30
C LEU A 256 20.56 -19.00 3.98
N TYR A 257 20.09 -19.89 3.11
CA TYR A 257 20.88 -21.07 2.69
C TYR A 257 22.11 -20.68 1.85
N LYS A 258 22.01 -19.63 1.04
CA LYS A 258 23.18 -19.10 0.30
C LYS A 258 24.24 -18.60 1.29
N TYR A 259 23.83 -17.91 2.34
CA TYR A 259 24.71 -17.43 3.40
C TYR A 259 25.41 -18.57 4.15
N THR A 260 24.71 -19.69 4.42
CA THR A 260 25.32 -20.89 5.02
C THR A 260 26.08 -21.78 4.03
N LYS A 261 26.18 -21.37 2.76
CA LYS A 261 26.85 -22.09 1.66
C LYS A 261 26.18 -23.42 1.27
N GLU A 262 24.90 -23.58 1.61
CA GLU A 262 24.07 -24.72 1.23
C GLU A 262 23.42 -24.47 -0.15
N ASN A 263 24.26 -24.41 -1.19
CA ASN A 263 23.86 -23.91 -2.51
C ASN A 263 22.71 -24.68 -3.17
N ASP A 264 22.63 -26.01 -2.99
CA ASP A 264 21.56 -26.82 -3.57
C ASP A 264 20.20 -26.48 -2.95
N LEU A 265 20.17 -26.26 -1.63
CA LEU A 265 18.98 -25.83 -0.92
C LEU A 265 18.62 -24.39 -1.29
N ALA A 266 19.60 -23.49 -1.35
CA ALA A 266 19.39 -22.12 -1.80
C ALA A 266 18.71 -22.08 -3.19
N LYS A 267 19.26 -22.84 -4.15
CA LYS A 267 18.72 -22.94 -5.51
C LYS A 267 17.28 -23.45 -5.52
N LYS A 268 16.98 -24.51 -4.76
CA LYS A 268 15.62 -25.07 -4.66
C LYS A 268 14.61 -24.02 -4.17
N HIS A 269 14.97 -23.23 -3.15
CA HIS A 269 14.07 -22.20 -2.62
C HIS A 269 13.94 -21.03 -3.60
N PHE A 270 15.01 -20.64 -4.28
CA PHE A 270 14.94 -19.64 -5.36
C PHE A 270 14.09 -20.08 -6.55
N ASP A 271 14.11 -21.36 -6.93
CA ASP A 271 13.20 -21.92 -7.95
C ASP A 271 11.73 -21.81 -7.51
N LEU A 272 11.43 -22.15 -6.24
CA LEU A 272 10.09 -22.00 -5.68
C LEU A 272 9.67 -20.53 -5.64
N ALA A 273 10.55 -19.63 -5.19
CA ALA A 273 10.29 -18.19 -5.16
C ALA A 273 9.83 -17.69 -6.54
N ILE A 274 10.60 -17.97 -7.59
CA ILE A 274 10.27 -17.61 -8.97
C ILE A 274 8.91 -18.17 -9.40
N SER A 275 8.62 -19.45 -9.09
CA SER A 275 7.35 -20.06 -9.50
C SER A 275 6.12 -19.36 -8.91
N TYR A 276 6.17 -18.97 -7.63
CA TYR A 276 5.06 -18.26 -6.99
C TYR A 276 4.98 -16.81 -7.45
N LEU A 277 6.11 -16.15 -7.66
CA LEU A 277 6.17 -14.79 -8.19
C LEU A 277 5.64 -14.71 -9.64
N GLN A 278 5.91 -15.71 -10.48
CA GLN A 278 5.32 -15.83 -11.81
C GLN A 278 3.80 -16.01 -11.74
N ALA A 279 3.32 -16.93 -10.89
CA ALA A 279 1.89 -17.12 -10.67
C ALA A 279 1.19 -15.84 -10.17
N ALA A 280 1.90 -15.01 -9.40
CA ALA A 280 1.39 -13.72 -8.93
C ALA A 280 1.24 -12.67 -10.05
N ILE A 281 2.07 -12.71 -11.09
CA ILE A 281 1.94 -11.83 -12.26
C ILE A 281 0.78 -12.29 -13.15
N GLU A 282 0.61 -13.60 -13.27
CA GLU A 282 -0.41 -14.24 -14.10
C GLU A 282 -1.83 -14.15 -13.50
N SER A 283 -1.96 -13.90 -12.20
CA SER A 283 -3.26 -13.72 -11.56
C SER A 283 -3.95 -12.43 -12.02
N SER A 284 -5.00 -12.57 -12.83
CA SER A 284 -5.74 -11.43 -13.36
C SER A 284 -6.50 -10.70 -12.25
N GLY A 285 -6.20 -9.40 -12.05
CA GLY A 285 -7.06 -8.47 -11.29
C GLY A 285 -6.67 -8.18 -9.83
N THR A 286 -5.64 -8.84 -9.29
CA THR A 286 -5.16 -8.60 -7.91
C THR A 286 -3.80 -7.91 -7.83
N THR A 287 -2.99 -7.95 -8.89
CA THR A 287 -1.64 -7.37 -8.94
C THR A 287 -1.62 -6.11 -9.80
N THR A 288 -1.23 -4.98 -9.21
CA THR A 288 -1.02 -3.72 -9.92
C THR A 288 0.23 -3.77 -10.81
N GLU A 289 0.32 -2.89 -11.82
CA GLU A 289 1.52 -2.81 -12.67
C GLU A 289 2.78 -2.48 -11.86
N HIS A 290 2.66 -1.59 -10.87
CA HIS A 290 3.72 -1.32 -9.90
C HIS A 290 4.19 -2.59 -9.17
N GLU A 291 3.26 -3.39 -8.63
CA GLU A 291 3.61 -4.65 -7.97
C GLU A 291 4.22 -5.67 -8.95
N LYS A 292 3.76 -5.73 -10.21
CA LYS A 292 4.37 -6.59 -11.23
C LYS A 292 5.83 -6.21 -11.48
N ILE A 293 6.14 -4.91 -11.57
CA ILE A 293 7.51 -4.44 -11.73
C ILE A 293 8.36 -4.83 -10.51
N GLN A 294 7.86 -4.66 -9.29
CA GLN A 294 8.55 -5.09 -8.07
C GLN A 294 8.82 -6.60 -8.03
N ILE A 295 7.86 -7.40 -8.51
CA ILE A 295 8.01 -8.85 -8.62
C ILE A 295 9.10 -9.20 -9.63
N LEU A 296 9.10 -8.55 -10.81
CA LEU A 296 10.11 -8.77 -11.84
C LEU A 296 11.52 -8.40 -11.35
N ASP A 297 11.68 -7.26 -10.67
CA ASP A 297 12.96 -6.84 -10.07
C ASP A 297 13.48 -7.88 -9.06
N THR A 298 12.57 -8.41 -8.23
CA THR A 298 12.89 -9.48 -7.29
C THR A 298 13.33 -10.76 -8.02
N MET A 299 12.60 -11.16 -9.07
CA MET A 299 12.94 -12.34 -9.86
C MET A 299 14.30 -12.20 -10.56
N ILE A 300 14.62 -11.02 -11.09
CA ILE A 300 15.94 -10.72 -11.68
C ILE A 300 17.04 -10.86 -10.62
N SER A 301 16.84 -10.26 -9.44
CA SER A 301 17.80 -10.34 -8.33
C SER A 301 18.05 -11.79 -7.90
N ILE A 302 17.01 -12.61 -7.83
CA ILE A 302 17.12 -14.05 -7.53
C ILE A 302 17.95 -14.77 -8.60
N CYS A 303 17.74 -14.47 -9.88
CA CYS A 303 18.51 -15.05 -10.98
C CYS A 303 19.99 -14.67 -10.94
N GLU A 304 20.32 -13.46 -10.48
CA GLU A 304 21.72 -13.03 -10.27
C GLU A 304 22.38 -13.76 -9.08
N TRP A 305 21.60 -14.20 -8.09
CA TRP A 305 22.11 -14.87 -6.89
C TRP A 305 22.24 -16.39 -7.00
N LYS A 306 21.57 -17.00 -7.98
CA LYS A 306 21.70 -18.44 -8.27
C LYS A 306 23.11 -18.78 -8.72
#